data_AF-A0A367XMZ2-F1
#
_entry.id   AF-A0A367XMZ2-F1
#
_cell.length_a   1.000
_cell.length_b   1.000
_cell.length_c   1.000
_cell.angle_alpha   90.00
_cell.angle_beta   90.00
_cell.angle_gamma   90.00
#
_symmetry.space_group_name_H-M   'P 1'
#
loop_
_entity.id
_entity.type
_entity.pdbx_description
1 polymer ?
#
loop_
_entity_poly.entity_id
_entity_poly.type
_entity_poly.pdbx_seq_one_letter_code
_entity_poly.pdbx_strand_id
1 'polypeptide(L)'
;MSSKAEISKRIVALLNTLPKERIKHYSSFKDTQIARFSNQKLVNDISQRDLELQYDALRNLCNDKYKNYYKLDDKLLKPKGNPHYYERIMNELNGKQKENLFSAIRTVVFGK
;
A
#
# COMPACT_ATOMS: atom_id res chain seq x y z
N MET A 1 -28.90 -10.67 -4.31
CA MET A 1 -27.82 -9.80 -4.82
C MET A 1 -27.94 -8.45 -4.14
N SER A 2 -26.85 -7.87 -3.65
CA SER A 2 -26.88 -6.51 -3.06
C SER A 2 -27.20 -5.48 -4.14
N SER A 3 -27.94 -4.43 -3.78
CA SER A 3 -28.25 -3.34 -4.72
C SER A 3 -27.00 -2.50 -4.99
N LYS A 4 -26.93 -1.82 -6.15
CA LYS A 4 -25.82 -0.89 -6.46
C LYS A 4 -25.62 0.17 -5.35
N ALA A 5 -26.71 0.67 -4.77
CA ALA A 5 -26.67 1.63 -3.67
C ALA A 5 -26.11 1.03 -2.37
N GLU A 6 -26.33 -0.26 -2.12
CA GLU A 6 -25.75 -0.94 -0.96
C GLU A 6 -24.25 -1.15 -1.15
N ILE A 7 -23.82 -1.56 -2.35
CA ILE A 7 -22.41 -1.76 -2.67
C ILE A 7 -21.65 -0.41 -2.60
N SER A 8 -22.22 0.68 -3.12
CA SER A 8 -21.59 2.01 -3.02
C SER A 8 -21.43 2.48 -1.58
N LYS A 9 -22.41 2.23 -0.71
CA LYS A 9 -22.31 2.50 0.74
C LYS A 9 -21.17 1.74 1.39
N ARG A 10 -20.99 0.45 1.04
CA ARG A 10 -19.88 -0.37 1.54
C ARG A 10 -18.51 0.13 1.05
N ILE A 11 -18.43 0.58 -0.20
CA ILE A 11 -17.23 1.20 -0.76
C ILE A 11 -16.88 2.47 0.02
N VAL A 12 -17.84 3.38 0.23
CA VAL A 12 -17.62 4.62 1.01
C VAL A 12 -17.20 4.31 2.45
N ALA A 13 -17.81 3.30 3.08
CA ALA A 13 -17.42 2.86 4.41
C ALA A 13 -15.95 2.39 4.47
N LEU A 14 -15.49 1.60 3.49
CA LEU A 14 -14.08 1.19 3.39
C LEU A 14 -13.14 2.38 3.10
N LEU A 15 -13.53 3.30 2.23
CA LEU A 15 -12.72 4.50 1.95
C LEU A 15 -12.52 5.34 3.22
N ASN A 16 -13.53 5.39 4.09
CA ASN A 16 -13.44 6.12 5.35
C ASN A 16 -12.42 5.53 6.33
N THR A 17 -12.10 4.23 6.26
CA THR A 17 -11.07 3.61 7.11
C THR A 17 -9.65 3.89 6.64
N LEU A 18 -9.45 4.34 5.39
CA LEU A 18 -8.12 4.68 4.88
C LEU A 18 -7.51 5.87 5.65
N PRO A 19 -6.19 5.82 5.95
CA PRO A 19 -5.50 6.93 6.59
C PRO A 19 -5.52 8.19 5.72
N LYS A 20 -5.32 9.35 6.34
CA LYS A 20 -5.12 10.60 5.58
C LYS A 20 -3.81 10.51 4.80
N GLU A 21 -3.85 10.96 3.55
CA GLU A 21 -2.64 11.03 2.71
C GLU A 21 -1.64 12.04 3.28
N ARG A 22 -0.36 11.65 3.31
CA ARG A 22 0.72 12.47 3.84
C ARG A 22 1.04 13.68 2.96
N ILE A 23 0.89 13.55 1.65
CA ILE A 23 1.19 14.60 0.67
C ILE A 23 0.00 14.69 -0.29
N LYS A 24 -0.71 15.82 -0.26
CA LYS A 24 -1.79 16.13 -1.21
C LYS A 24 -1.24 17.10 -2.25
N HIS A 25 -0.80 16.60 -3.40
CA HIS A 25 -0.24 17.48 -4.43
C HIS A 25 -1.31 18.20 -5.26
N TYR A 26 -2.46 17.56 -5.56
CA TYR A 26 -3.57 18.17 -6.32
C TYR A 26 -4.95 17.58 -6.02
N SER A 27 -5.00 16.28 -5.75
CA SER A 27 -6.21 15.57 -5.34
C SER A 27 -5.84 14.52 -4.31
N SER A 28 -6.85 14.04 -3.58
CA SER A 28 -6.70 12.88 -2.71
C SER A 28 -7.48 11.73 -3.30
N PHE A 29 -6.85 10.55 -3.36
CA PHE A 29 -7.52 9.32 -3.73
C PHE A 29 -8.76 9.09 -2.86
N LYS A 30 -8.62 9.18 -1.54
CA LYS A 30 -9.74 9.00 -0.60
C LYS A 30 -10.88 9.97 -0.92
N ASP A 31 -10.58 11.26 -1.00
CA ASP A 31 -11.61 12.30 -1.16
C ASP A 31 -12.30 12.19 -2.54
N THR A 32 -11.53 11.95 -3.61
CA THR A 32 -12.06 11.79 -4.98
C THR A 32 -12.92 10.54 -5.10
N GLN A 33 -12.54 9.41 -4.50
CA GLN A 33 -13.37 8.20 -4.55
C GLN A 33 -14.63 8.35 -3.72
N ILE A 34 -14.57 8.98 -2.54
CA ILE A 34 -15.78 9.27 -1.74
C ILE A 34 -16.76 10.12 -2.54
N ALA A 35 -16.28 11.18 -3.20
CA ALA A 35 -17.12 12.03 -4.05
C ALA A 35 -17.76 11.24 -5.20
N ARG A 36 -17.00 10.35 -5.85
CA ARG A 36 -17.50 9.48 -6.94
C ARG A 36 -18.61 8.54 -6.48
N PHE A 37 -18.40 7.79 -5.40
CA PHE A 37 -19.34 6.76 -4.94
C PHE A 37 -20.49 7.30 -4.10
N SER A 38 -20.40 8.55 -3.63
CA SER A 38 -21.53 9.27 -3.02
C SER A 38 -22.48 9.87 -4.07
N ASN A 39 -22.03 9.98 -5.33
CA ASN A 39 -22.85 10.48 -6.42
C ASN A 39 -23.67 9.36 -7.07
N GLN A 40 -24.97 9.32 -6.78
CA GLN A 40 -25.87 8.26 -7.26
C GLN A 40 -25.94 8.19 -8.80
N LYS A 41 -25.81 9.31 -9.50
CA LYS A 41 -25.81 9.34 -10.98
C LYS A 41 -24.62 8.55 -11.51
N LEU A 42 -23.42 8.84 -11.01
CA LEU A 42 -22.20 8.14 -11.42
C LEU A 42 -22.22 6.66 -11.03
N VAL A 43 -22.79 6.31 -9.88
CA VAL A 43 -22.94 4.92 -9.44
C VAL A 43 -23.89 4.14 -10.36
N ASN A 44 -24.97 4.78 -10.82
CA ASN A 44 -25.95 4.13 -11.69
C ASN A 44 -25.38 3.79 -13.07
N ASP A 45 -24.48 4.64 -13.59
CA ASP A 45 -23.79 4.46 -14.88
C ASP A 45 -22.81 3.27 -14.86
N ILE A 46 -22.35 2.83 -13.69
CA ILE A 46 -21.45 1.68 -13.54
C ILE A 46 -22.28 0.39 -13.49
N SER A 47 -21.85 -0.65 -14.20
CA SER A 47 -22.52 -1.96 -14.12
C SER A 47 -22.44 -2.54 -12.70
N GLN A 48 -23.41 -3.37 -12.30
CA GLN A 48 -23.37 -3.95 -10.96
C GLN A 48 -22.12 -4.81 -10.76
N ARG A 49 -21.76 -5.61 -11.78
CA ARG A 49 -20.54 -6.43 -11.79
C ARG A 49 -19.29 -5.59 -11.57
N ASP A 50 -19.16 -4.45 -12.23
CA ASP A 50 -17.98 -3.59 -12.08
C ASP A 50 -17.94 -2.90 -10.72
N LEU A 51 -19.10 -2.62 -10.11
CA LEU A 51 -19.16 -2.09 -8.75
C LEU A 51 -18.69 -3.13 -7.72
N GLU A 52 -19.08 -4.40 -7.91
CA GLU A 52 -18.63 -5.53 -7.09
C GLU A 52 -17.11 -5.74 -7.23
N LEU A 53 -16.58 -5.71 -8.46
CA LEU A 53 -15.14 -5.81 -8.71
C LEU A 53 -14.36 -4.65 -8.06
N GLN A 54 -14.88 -3.43 -8.12
CA GLN A 54 -14.26 -2.27 -7.48
C GLN A 54 -14.27 -2.39 -5.96
N TYR A 55 -15.35 -2.90 -5.37
CA TYR A 55 -15.42 -3.18 -3.94
C TYR A 55 -14.39 -4.23 -3.52
N ASP A 56 -14.28 -5.34 -4.25
CA ASP A 56 -13.31 -6.40 -3.94
C ASP A 56 -11.86 -5.92 -4.08
N ALA A 57 -11.57 -5.12 -5.12
CA ALA A 57 -10.26 -4.51 -5.30
C ALA A 57 -9.91 -3.58 -4.13
N LEU A 58 -10.82 -2.69 -3.73
CA LEU A 58 -10.61 -1.80 -2.59
C LEU A 58 -10.44 -2.60 -1.28
N ARG A 59 -11.26 -3.63 -1.06
CA ARG A 59 -11.15 -4.50 0.11
C ARG A 59 -9.80 -5.22 0.16
N ASN A 60 -9.30 -5.71 -0.99
CA ASN A 60 -7.99 -6.35 -1.06
C ASN A 60 -6.85 -5.36 -0.75
N LEU A 61 -6.98 -4.10 -1.21
CA LEU A 61 -6.03 -3.03 -0.90
C LEU A 61 -6.03 -2.69 0.60
N CYS A 62 -7.20 -2.44 1.20
CA CYS A 62 -7.30 -2.06 2.60
C CYS A 62 -6.83 -3.17 3.56
N ASN A 63 -6.96 -4.43 3.17
CA ASN A 63 -6.55 -5.58 3.98
C ASN A 63 -5.11 -6.02 3.73
N ASP A 64 -4.31 -5.25 2.99
CA ASP A 64 -2.91 -5.58 2.70
C ASP A 64 -2.76 -7.00 2.11
N LYS A 65 -3.76 -7.49 1.33
CA LYS A 65 -3.87 -8.92 0.97
C LYS A 65 -2.58 -9.48 0.40
N TYR A 66 -1.97 -8.78 -0.56
CA TYR A 66 -0.77 -9.25 -1.24
C TYR A 66 0.50 -9.10 -0.41
N LYS A 67 0.56 -8.08 0.46
CA LYS A 67 1.66 -7.96 1.44
C LYS A 67 1.62 -9.13 2.43
N ASN A 68 0.43 -9.55 2.85
CA ASN A 68 0.24 -10.69 3.74
C ASN A 68 0.46 -12.02 3.01
N TYR A 69 0.02 -12.13 1.75
CA TYR A 69 0.16 -13.33 0.93
C TYR A 69 1.62 -13.59 0.54
N TYR A 70 2.36 -12.54 0.19
CA TYR A 70 3.79 -12.58 -0.14
C TYR A 70 4.62 -11.99 1.00
N LYS A 71 4.39 -12.50 2.22
CA LYS A 71 5.14 -12.05 3.39
C LYS A 71 6.63 -12.28 3.16
N LEU A 72 7.40 -11.20 3.26
CA LEU A 72 8.85 -11.26 3.18
C LEU A 72 9.37 -12.03 4.39
N ASP A 73 10.05 -13.14 4.12
CA ASP A 73 10.66 -13.99 5.14
C ASP A 73 12.10 -13.54 5.43
N ASP A 74 12.68 -14.11 6.49
CA ASP A 74 14.08 -13.86 6.84
C ASP A 74 15.04 -14.32 5.73
N LYS A 75 14.64 -15.27 4.88
CA LYS A 75 15.46 -15.72 3.75
C LYS A 75 15.66 -14.60 2.72
N LEU A 76 14.62 -13.81 2.45
CA LEU A 76 14.69 -12.65 1.57
C LEU A 76 15.28 -11.42 2.28
N LEU A 77 14.90 -11.17 3.54
CA LEU A 77 15.31 -9.97 4.28
C LEU A 77 16.72 -10.06 4.88
N LYS A 78 17.28 -11.28 5.04
CA LYS A 78 18.61 -11.53 5.61
C LYS A 78 19.37 -12.53 4.72
N PRO A 79 19.84 -12.10 3.54
CA PRO A 79 20.53 -12.99 2.62
C PRO A 79 21.82 -13.51 3.27
N LYS A 80 22.15 -14.80 3.06
CA LYS A 80 23.28 -15.50 3.71
C LYS A 80 24.62 -14.77 3.61
N GLY A 81 24.89 -14.09 2.48
CA GLY A 81 26.12 -13.36 2.24
C GLY A 81 26.19 -11.97 2.89
N ASN A 82 25.03 -11.35 3.17
CA ASN A 82 24.97 -10.05 3.85
C ASN A 82 23.65 -9.91 4.63
N PRO A 83 23.55 -10.52 5.83
CA PRO A 83 22.31 -10.56 6.61
C PRO A 83 21.76 -9.18 7.03
N HIS A 84 22.62 -8.15 7.10
CA HIS A 84 22.26 -6.80 7.55
C HIS A 84 22.01 -5.81 6.39
N TYR A 85 22.04 -6.28 5.14
CA TYR A 85 21.95 -5.43 3.95
C TYR A 85 20.73 -4.49 3.97
N TYR A 86 19.53 -5.04 4.16
CA TYR A 86 18.29 -4.26 4.12
C TYR A 86 18.10 -3.41 5.38
N GLU A 87 18.54 -3.89 6.53
CA GLU A 87 18.54 -3.13 7.79
C GLU A 87 19.35 -1.84 7.64
N ARG A 88 20.55 -1.95 7.05
CA ARG A 88 21.41 -0.80 6.77
C ARG A 88 20.76 0.21 5.83
N ILE A 89 20.22 -0.24 4.70
CA ILE A 89 19.53 0.66 3.74
C ILE A 89 18.40 1.40 4.44
N MET A 90 17.62 0.70 5.27
CA MET A 90 16.55 1.32 6.04
C MET A 90 17.07 2.30 7.08
N ASN A 91 18.19 2.04 7.73
CA ASN A 91 18.80 2.96 8.70
C ASN A 91 19.31 4.24 8.03
N GLU A 92 19.91 4.14 6.85
CA GLU A 92 20.34 5.29 6.06
C GLU A 92 19.16 6.15 5.60
N LEU A 93 18.13 5.53 5.03
CA LEU A 93 16.91 6.23 4.58
C LEU A 93 16.19 6.93 5.73
N ASN A 94 16.17 6.32 6.92
CA ASN A 94 15.54 6.90 8.11
C ASN A 94 16.48 7.87 8.86
N GLY A 95 17.69 8.14 8.37
CA GLY A 95 18.65 9.05 8.98
C GLY A 95 19.24 8.57 10.32
N LYS A 96 19.11 7.28 10.64
CA LYS A 96 19.56 6.70 11.91
C LYS A 96 21.06 6.44 11.94
N GLN A 97 21.66 6.11 10.79
CA GLN A 97 23.08 5.82 10.67
C GLN A 97 23.52 6.07 9.23
N LYS A 98 24.62 6.81 9.03
CA LYS A 98 25.27 6.93 7.72
C LYS A 98 26.49 6.04 7.72
N GLU A 99 26.59 5.11 6.77
CA GLU A 99 27.87 4.46 6.53
C GLU A 99 28.86 5.41 5.88
N ASN A 100 30.12 5.31 6.30
CA ASN A 100 31.22 6.02 5.67
C ASN A 100 31.70 5.22 4.44
N LEU A 101 32.30 5.90 3.46
CA LEU A 101 32.82 5.27 2.22
C LEU A 101 33.70 4.04 2.49
N PHE A 102 34.50 4.07 3.55
CA PHE A 102 35.37 2.96 3.94
C PHE A 102 34.60 1.72 4.44
N SER A 103 33.53 1.91 5.22
CA SER A 103 32.67 0.81 5.68
C SER A 103 31.86 0.19 4.53
N ALA A 104 31.44 1.00 3.56
CA ALA A 104 30.75 0.52 2.37
C ALA A 104 31.66 -0.39 1.53
N ILE A 105 32.91 0.02 1.28
CA ILE A 105 33.90 -0.77 0.55
C ILE A 105 34.21 -2.09 1.28
N ARG A 106 34.44 -2.04 2.61
CA ARG A 106 34.67 -3.24 3.42
C ARG A 106 33.50 -4.23 3.32
N THR A 107 32.27 -3.72 3.38
CA THR A 107 31.08 -4.57 3.32
C THR A 107 30.91 -5.24 1.96
N VAL A 108 31.23 -4.54 0.86
CA VAL A 108 31.17 -5.14 -0.50
C VAL A 108 32.22 -6.24 -0.67
N VAL A 109 33.42 -6.03 -0.12
CA VAL A 109 34.54 -6.98 -0.27
C VAL A 109 34.43 -8.17 0.68
N PHE A 110 33.95 -7.98 1.91
CA PHE A 110 33.95 -9.00 2.96
C PHE A 110 32.56 -9.51 3.36
N GLY A 111 31.48 -8.90 2.85
CA GLY A 111 30.10 -9.23 3.24
C GLY A 111 29.75 -8.86 4.69
N LYS A 112 30.61 -8.11 5.38
CA LYS A 112 30.51 -7.68 6.78
C LYS A 112 31.17 -6.32 7.00
#